data_AF-A0A6J2X996-F1
#
_entry.id   AF-A0A6J2X996-F1
#
_cell.length_a   1.000
_cell.length_b   1.000
_cell.length_c   1.000
_cell.angle_alpha   90.00
_cell.angle_beta   90.00
_cell.angle_gamma   90.00
#
_symmetry.space_group_name_H-M   'P 1'
#
loop_
_entity.id
_entity.type
_entity.pdbx_description
1 polymer ?
#
loop_
_entity_poly.entity_id
_entity_poly.type
_entity_poly.pdbx_seq_one_letter_code
_entity_poly.pdbx_strand_id
1 'polypeptide(L)'
;MYKFVVVSVIALVVLQGCLAKPRAKQASTPIEKSQIDELAATARQVVQNVSATIEGNLPDSKQVANSIVENTQKFATKLKSVVDDLSKQTAEHKGDFENVLKQIETNFKSTADSLEKAVGPEATAKAKDLKKKLDDGLNNAITEAEKLVKAVEPGATQLKTDVTNTVKGLLDQIVEVSKNLKHDLDKSLAKQ
;
A
#
# COMPACT_ATOMS: atom_id res chain seq x y z
N MET A 1 -57.03 2.65 -23.62
CA MET A 1 -55.67 2.06 -23.74
C MET A 1 -54.70 3.17 -24.11
N TYR A 2 -54.02 3.77 -23.14
CA TYR A 2 -52.90 4.68 -23.40
C TYR A 2 -51.79 4.30 -22.42
N LYS A 3 -50.69 3.82 -22.99
CA LYS A 3 -49.53 3.27 -22.28
C LYS A 3 -48.64 4.41 -21.80
N PHE A 4 -48.19 4.24 -20.56
CA PHE A 4 -47.18 5.00 -19.84
C PHE A 4 -45.93 5.30 -20.67
N VAL A 5 -45.50 6.57 -20.66
CA VAL A 5 -44.10 6.94 -20.85
C VAL A 5 -43.69 7.91 -19.75
N VAL A 6 -43.07 7.30 -18.73
CA VAL A 6 -41.87 7.72 -17.99
C VAL A 6 -41.79 9.20 -17.58
N VAL A 7 -42.14 9.42 -16.33
CA VAL A 7 -41.90 10.62 -15.52
C VAL A 7 -40.40 10.74 -15.20
N SER A 8 -39.85 11.89 -15.58
CA SER A 8 -38.59 12.45 -15.10
C SER A 8 -38.71 12.95 -13.65
N VAL A 9 -37.57 13.22 -13.02
CA VAL A 9 -37.34 13.94 -11.74
C VAL A 9 -36.96 13.08 -10.53
N ILE A 10 -35.65 12.83 -10.45
CA ILE A 10 -34.72 13.32 -9.41
C ILE A 10 -35.28 13.53 -7.98
N ALA A 11 -34.54 12.92 -7.04
CA ALA A 11 -34.37 13.24 -5.62
C ALA A 11 -35.45 12.78 -4.63
N LEU A 12 -35.08 11.79 -3.79
CA LEU A 12 -35.06 11.99 -2.33
C LEU A 12 -34.32 10.85 -1.62
N VAL A 13 -33.20 11.23 -1.01
CA VAL A 13 -32.58 10.56 0.13
C VAL A 13 -33.65 10.37 1.20
N VAL A 14 -33.91 9.13 1.61
CA VAL A 14 -34.42 8.86 2.96
C VAL A 14 -33.61 7.73 3.57
N LEU A 15 -32.92 8.13 4.62
CA LEU A 15 -32.22 7.33 5.60
C LEU A 15 -33.12 6.22 6.19
N GLN A 16 -32.45 5.09 6.43
CA GLN A 16 -32.54 4.24 7.62
C GLN A 16 -33.68 3.23 7.77
N GLY A 17 -33.25 1.97 7.77
CA GLY A 17 -33.87 0.88 8.50
C GLY A 17 -32.81 -0.18 8.77
N CYS A 18 -32.13 -0.08 9.92
CA CYS A 18 -31.30 -1.14 10.48
C CYS A 18 -32.05 -2.47 10.46
N LEU A 19 -31.37 -3.57 10.09
CA LEU A 19 -31.35 -4.85 10.80
C LEU A 19 -30.60 -5.90 9.96
N ALA A 20 -29.58 -6.48 10.59
CA ALA A 20 -28.94 -7.76 10.30
C ALA A 20 -28.56 -8.04 8.83
N LYS A 21 -27.29 -7.84 8.48
CA LYS A 21 -26.70 -8.52 7.32
C LYS A 21 -25.77 -9.65 7.81
N PRO A 22 -26.07 -10.93 7.50
CA PRO A 22 -25.18 -12.03 7.83
C PRO A 22 -23.86 -11.85 7.08
N ARG A 23 -22.78 -12.36 7.67
CA ARG A 23 -21.52 -12.72 6.98
C ARG A 23 -21.85 -13.69 5.84
N ALA A 24 -22.34 -13.16 4.72
CA ALA A 24 -22.47 -13.88 3.48
C ALA A 24 -21.39 -13.32 2.57
N LYS A 25 -20.40 -14.18 2.31
CA LYS A 25 -19.40 -14.12 1.24
C LYS A 25 -19.00 -12.69 0.83
N GLN A 26 -17.78 -12.34 1.21
CA GLN A 26 -16.95 -11.32 0.59
C GLN A 26 -16.96 -11.54 -0.94
N ALA A 27 -18.02 -11.06 -1.58
CA ALA A 27 -18.10 -10.94 -3.00
C ALA A 27 -17.12 -9.85 -3.32
N SER A 28 -16.01 -10.25 -3.93
CA SER A 28 -15.01 -9.40 -4.55
C SER A 28 -15.75 -8.45 -5.48
N THR A 29 -16.15 -7.30 -4.94
CA THR A 29 -16.53 -6.16 -5.75
C THR A 29 -15.28 -5.84 -6.55
N PRO A 30 -15.35 -5.71 -7.88
CA PRO A 30 -14.21 -5.31 -8.66
C PRO A 30 -13.64 -4.05 -8.02
N ILE A 31 -12.41 -4.13 -7.50
CA ILE A 31 -11.73 -2.96 -6.94
C ILE A 31 -11.55 -2.03 -8.14
N GLU A 32 -12.28 -0.91 -8.13
CA GLU A 32 -12.19 0.05 -9.21
C GLU A 32 -10.85 0.77 -9.16
N LYS A 33 -10.29 1.10 -10.32
CA LYS A 33 -9.01 1.82 -10.44
C LYS A 33 -8.99 3.08 -9.56
N SER A 34 -10.11 3.79 -9.48
CA SER A 34 -10.32 4.95 -8.61
C SER A 34 -9.99 4.69 -7.14
N GLN A 35 -10.26 3.49 -6.63
CA GLN A 35 -9.97 3.11 -5.25
C GLN A 35 -8.46 2.88 -5.04
N ILE A 36 -7.75 2.37 -6.05
CA ILE A 36 -6.29 2.22 -5.99
C ILE A 36 -5.62 3.59 -6.08
N ASP A 37 -6.08 4.46 -6.97
CA ASP A 37 -5.53 5.81 -7.13
C ASP A 37 -5.73 6.62 -5.83
N GLU A 38 -6.91 6.52 -5.20
CA GLU A 38 -7.19 7.14 -3.89
C GLU A 38 -6.33 6.55 -2.77
N LEU A 39 -6.14 5.22 -2.75
CA LEU A 39 -5.31 4.57 -1.74
C LEU A 39 -3.83 4.91 -1.93
N ALA A 40 -3.35 5.02 -3.17
CA ALA A 40 -1.99 5.45 -3.50
C ALA A 40 -1.77 6.92 -3.08
N ALA A 41 -2.73 7.80 -3.35
CA ALA A 41 -2.70 9.19 -2.88
C ALA A 41 -2.66 9.26 -1.35
N THR A 42 -3.51 8.47 -0.68
CA THR A 42 -3.54 8.35 0.78
C THR A 42 -2.19 7.86 1.32
N ALA A 43 -1.63 6.79 0.72
CA ALA A 43 -0.34 6.25 1.11
C ALA A 43 0.77 7.32 0.99
N ARG A 44 0.82 8.05 -0.12
CA ARG A 44 1.79 9.15 -0.30
C ARG A 44 1.63 10.23 0.76
N GLN A 45 0.39 10.65 1.01
CA GLN A 45 0.11 11.69 1.99
C GLN A 45 0.53 11.25 3.39
N VAL A 46 0.26 10.00 3.79
CA VAL A 46 0.66 9.50 5.10
C VAL A 46 2.19 9.40 5.20
N VAL A 47 2.88 8.89 4.17
CA VAL A 47 4.36 8.84 4.11
C VAL A 47 4.96 10.24 4.23
N GLN A 48 4.42 11.22 3.49
CA GLN A 48 4.87 12.62 3.55
C GLN A 48 4.64 13.24 4.94
N ASN A 49 3.46 13.00 5.54
CA ASN A 49 3.15 13.50 6.89
C ASN A 49 4.09 12.94 7.95
N VAL A 50 4.41 11.65 7.86
CA VAL A 50 5.38 10.99 8.74
C VAL A 50 6.76 11.57 8.53
N SER A 51 7.20 11.69 7.28
CA SER A 51 8.49 12.28 6.93
C SER A 51 8.65 13.71 7.46
N ALA A 52 7.64 14.56 7.30
CA ALA A 52 7.64 15.92 7.80
C ALA A 52 7.66 15.99 9.34
N THR A 53 6.97 15.07 10.02
CA THR A 53 7.01 14.97 11.49
C THR A 53 8.42 14.63 11.98
N ILE A 54 9.19 13.88 11.18
CA ILE A 54 10.52 13.38 11.53
C ILE A 54 11.64 14.39 11.23
N GLU A 55 11.56 15.13 10.12
CA GLU A 55 12.64 16.03 9.66
C GLU A 55 12.98 17.15 10.65
N GLY A 56 12.05 17.49 11.56
CA GLY A 56 12.29 18.51 12.59
C GLY A 56 12.93 18.01 13.89
N ASN A 57 12.64 16.77 14.32
CA ASN A 57 12.97 16.30 15.68
C ASN A 57 12.86 14.76 15.78
N LEU A 58 13.65 13.98 15.02
CA LEU A 58 13.69 12.54 15.31
C LEU A 58 14.18 12.36 16.76
N PRO A 59 13.34 11.88 17.69
CA PRO A 59 13.77 11.69 19.07
C PRO A 59 14.93 10.70 19.07
N ASP A 60 16.01 11.00 19.80
CA ASP A 60 17.10 10.05 20.06
C ASP A 60 16.65 9.00 21.11
N SER A 61 15.47 8.44 20.86
CA SER A 61 14.85 7.44 21.70
C SER A 61 15.06 6.09 21.05
N LYS A 62 15.63 5.16 21.82
CA LYS A 62 15.73 3.75 21.45
C LYS A 62 14.37 3.17 21.03
N GLN A 63 13.26 3.70 21.56
CA GLN A 63 11.90 3.29 21.18
C GLN A 63 11.60 3.66 19.72
N VAL A 64 11.93 4.88 19.28
CA VAL A 64 11.71 5.33 17.89
C VAL A 64 12.59 4.55 16.93
N ALA A 65 13.85 4.36 17.29
CA ALA A 65 14.78 3.58 16.48
C ALA A 65 14.30 2.13 16.29
N ASN A 66 13.82 1.48 17.36
CA ASN A 66 13.23 0.15 17.28
C ASN A 66 11.95 0.14 16.43
N SER A 67 11.07 1.13 16.59
CA SER A 67 9.87 1.26 15.75
C SER A 67 10.22 1.40 14.27
N ILE A 68 11.24 2.18 13.91
CA ILE A 68 11.71 2.29 12.52
C ILE A 68 12.22 0.93 12.03
N VAL A 69 13.01 0.21 12.83
CA VAL A 69 13.52 -1.13 12.50
C VAL A 69 12.37 -2.12 12.27
N GLU A 70 11.42 -2.21 13.20
CA GLU A 70 10.27 -3.12 13.09
C GLU A 70 9.40 -2.79 11.88
N ASN A 71 9.09 -1.51 11.66
CA ASN A 71 8.28 -1.08 10.52
C ASN A 71 9.01 -1.31 9.18
N THR A 72 10.33 -1.13 9.16
CA THR A 72 11.15 -1.46 7.99
C THR A 72 11.16 -2.97 7.70
N GLN A 73 11.31 -3.81 8.72
CA GLN A 73 11.26 -5.26 8.59
C GLN A 73 9.89 -5.75 8.10
N LYS A 74 8.80 -5.22 8.67
CA LYS A 74 7.44 -5.50 8.23
C LYS A 74 7.24 -5.14 6.76
N PHE A 75 7.68 -3.95 6.37
CA PHE A 75 7.57 -3.50 4.99
C PHE A 75 8.42 -4.33 4.02
N ALA A 76 9.67 -4.64 4.36
CA ALA A 76 10.54 -5.49 3.55
C ALA A 76 9.94 -6.90 3.37
N THR A 77 9.38 -7.48 4.45
CA THR A 77 8.68 -8.78 4.39
C THR A 77 7.46 -8.71 3.47
N LYS A 78 6.69 -7.62 3.54
CA LYS A 78 5.54 -7.45 2.64
C LYS A 78 5.96 -7.31 1.19
N LEU A 79 7.03 -6.56 0.90
CA LEU A 79 7.58 -6.45 -0.45
C LEU A 79 8.02 -7.81 -1.00
N LYS A 80 8.64 -8.67 -0.17
CA LYS A 80 8.96 -10.05 -0.58
C LYS A 80 7.72 -10.87 -0.92
N SER A 81 6.68 -10.80 -0.09
CA SER A 81 5.41 -11.47 -0.40
C SER A 81 4.79 -10.96 -1.71
N VAL A 82 4.89 -9.66 -1.99
CA VAL A 82 4.43 -9.10 -3.27
C VAL A 82 5.29 -9.60 -4.43
N VAL A 83 6.61 -9.67 -4.27
CA VAL A 83 7.53 -10.26 -5.25
C VAL A 83 7.14 -11.69 -5.57
N ASP A 84 6.83 -12.50 -4.55
CA ASP A 84 6.41 -13.89 -4.73
C ASP A 84 5.06 -13.98 -5.49
N ASP A 85 4.08 -13.14 -5.14
CA ASP A 85 2.79 -13.06 -5.82
C ASP A 85 2.95 -12.65 -7.30
N LEU A 86 3.81 -11.65 -7.58
CA LEU A 86 4.11 -11.21 -8.94
C LEU A 86 4.86 -12.25 -9.75
N SER A 87 5.80 -12.97 -9.13
CA SER A 87 6.53 -14.04 -9.79
C SER A 87 5.57 -15.16 -10.21
N LYS A 88 4.60 -15.48 -9.36
CA LYS A 88 3.53 -16.43 -9.68
C LYS A 88 2.66 -15.93 -10.84
N GLN A 89 2.18 -14.69 -10.79
CA GLN A 89 1.37 -14.11 -11.87
C GLN A 89 2.14 -14.05 -13.20
N THR A 90 3.43 -13.75 -13.16
CA THR A 90 4.32 -13.75 -14.34
C THR A 90 4.43 -15.15 -14.93
N ALA A 91 4.55 -16.18 -14.08
CA ALA A 91 4.60 -17.57 -14.53
C ALA A 91 3.26 -18.07 -15.11
N GLU A 92 2.13 -17.59 -14.57
CA GLU A 92 0.77 -17.94 -14.99
C GLU A 92 0.32 -17.17 -16.25
N HIS A 93 0.82 -15.95 -16.47
CA HIS A 93 0.42 -15.05 -17.55
C HIS A 93 1.59 -14.64 -18.46
N LYS A 94 2.36 -15.63 -18.94
CA LYS A 94 3.46 -15.43 -19.90
C LYS A 94 2.96 -14.74 -21.17
N GLY A 95 3.62 -13.65 -21.58
CA GLY A 95 3.21 -12.85 -22.74
C GLY A 95 3.51 -11.36 -22.56
N ASP A 96 2.60 -10.51 -23.04
CA ASP A 96 2.80 -9.06 -23.19
C ASP A 96 3.13 -8.31 -21.88
N PHE A 97 2.79 -8.89 -20.72
CA PHE A 97 3.02 -8.28 -19.40
C PHE A 97 4.27 -8.80 -18.69
N GLU A 98 4.94 -9.81 -19.21
CA GLU A 98 6.06 -10.48 -18.53
C GLU A 98 7.22 -9.51 -18.21
N ASN A 99 7.59 -8.65 -19.17
CA ASN A 99 8.70 -7.72 -19.00
C ASN A 99 8.42 -6.69 -17.91
N VAL A 100 7.20 -6.14 -17.86
CA VAL A 100 6.82 -5.13 -16.88
C VAL A 100 6.64 -5.73 -15.49
N LEU A 101 6.05 -6.93 -15.39
CA LEU A 101 5.95 -7.67 -14.13
C LEU A 101 7.34 -8.01 -13.58
N LYS A 102 8.26 -8.53 -14.41
CA LYS A 102 9.65 -8.83 -14.00
C LYS A 102 10.44 -7.59 -13.59
N GLN A 103 10.25 -6.47 -14.27
CA GLN A 103 10.90 -5.21 -13.90
C GLN A 103 10.43 -4.74 -12.53
N ILE A 104 9.12 -4.77 -12.27
CA ILE A 104 8.54 -4.37 -10.99
C ILE A 104 8.94 -5.36 -9.88
N GLU A 105 8.93 -6.66 -10.16
CA GLU A 105 9.44 -7.71 -9.28
C GLU A 105 10.89 -7.42 -8.86
N THR A 106 11.75 -7.11 -9.83
CA THR A 106 13.16 -6.78 -9.58
C THR A 106 13.29 -5.53 -8.71
N ASN A 107 12.48 -4.49 -8.96
CA ASN A 107 12.49 -3.26 -8.18
C ASN A 107 12.02 -3.48 -6.74
N PHE A 108 10.93 -4.23 -6.54
CA PHE A 108 10.45 -4.59 -5.21
C PHE A 108 11.44 -5.47 -4.46
N LYS A 109 12.06 -6.44 -5.13
CA LYS A 109 13.09 -7.31 -4.55
C LYS A 109 14.31 -6.50 -4.11
N SER A 110 14.81 -5.64 -4.99
CA SER A 110 15.95 -4.75 -4.69
C SER A 110 15.64 -3.82 -3.50
N THR A 111 14.41 -3.29 -3.44
CA THR A 111 13.94 -2.47 -2.33
C THR A 111 13.90 -3.28 -1.04
N ALA A 112 13.31 -4.47 -1.05
CA ALA A 112 13.24 -5.37 0.11
C ALA A 112 14.63 -5.74 0.63
N ASP A 113 15.53 -6.17 -0.25
CA ASP A 113 16.90 -6.55 0.09
C ASP A 113 17.70 -5.35 0.66
N SER A 114 17.48 -4.16 0.11
CA SER A 114 18.12 -2.92 0.58
C SER A 114 17.64 -2.53 1.98
N LEU A 115 16.34 -2.67 2.25
CA LEU A 115 15.74 -2.43 3.55
C LEU A 115 16.20 -3.46 4.59
N GLU A 116 16.26 -4.74 4.22
CA GLU A 116 16.79 -5.80 5.09
C GLU A 116 18.25 -5.59 5.49
N LYS A 117 19.09 -5.20 4.54
CA LYS A 117 20.49 -4.85 4.83
C LYS A 117 20.57 -3.64 5.75
N ALA A 118 19.62 -2.72 5.67
CA ALA A 118 19.59 -1.52 6.50
C ALA A 118 19.14 -1.80 7.94
N VAL A 119 18.35 -2.85 8.19
CA VAL A 119 17.92 -3.29 9.54
C VAL A 119 18.92 -4.20 10.26
N GLY A 120 20.17 -4.26 9.80
CA GLY A 120 21.24 -5.03 10.44
C GLY A 120 21.61 -4.58 11.86
N PRO A 121 22.65 -5.15 12.48
CA PRO A 121 22.99 -4.94 13.91
C PRO A 121 23.27 -3.48 14.30
N GLU A 122 23.56 -2.60 13.35
CA GLU A 122 23.77 -1.16 13.57
C GLU A 122 22.51 -0.29 13.33
N ALA A 123 21.39 -0.90 12.94
CA ALA A 123 20.21 -0.19 12.45
C ALA A 123 19.60 0.77 13.48
N THR A 124 19.60 0.38 14.75
CA THR A 124 19.12 1.24 15.85
C THR A 124 20.00 2.49 16.01
N ALA A 125 21.31 2.37 15.77
CA ALA A 125 22.24 3.51 15.84
C ALA A 125 22.15 4.41 14.59
N LYS A 126 21.71 3.85 13.45
CA LYS A 126 21.54 4.55 12.17
C LYS A 126 20.06 4.78 11.84
N ALA A 127 19.23 5.06 12.85
CA ALA A 127 17.78 5.19 12.69
C ALA A 127 17.38 6.27 11.66
N LYS A 128 18.13 7.37 11.55
CA LYS A 128 17.91 8.41 10.52
C LYS A 128 18.14 7.90 9.10
N ASP A 129 19.23 7.17 8.88
CA ASP A 129 19.52 6.57 7.56
C ASP A 129 18.50 5.48 7.20
N LEU A 130 18.12 4.68 8.20
CA LEU A 130 17.10 3.65 8.02
C LEU A 130 15.75 4.26 7.69
N LYS A 131 15.36 5.34 8.38
CA LYS A 131 14.14 6.11 8.09
C LYS A 131 14.15 6.62 6.65
N LYS A 132 15.25 7.23 6.22
CA LYS A 132 15.38 7.73 4.84
C LYS A 132 15.18 6.60 3.82
N LYS A 133 15.84 5.46 4.04
CA LYS A 133 15.67 4.27 3.19
C LYS A 133 14.23 3.74 3.22
N LEU A 134 13.59 3.75 4.38
CA LEU A 134 12.19 3.37 4.52
C LEU A 134 11.28 4.30 3.71
N ASP A 135 11.43 5.62 3.84
CA ASP A 135 10.60 6.57 3.07
C ASP A 135 10.82 6.43 1.56
N ASP A 136 12.08 6.33 1.13
CA ASP A 136 12.43 6.13 -0.27
C ASP A 136 11.81 4.82 -0.77
N GLY A 137 11.89 3.75 0.03
CA GLY A 137 11.28 2.45 -0.26
C GLY A 137 9.76 2.50 -0.34
N LEU A 138 9.09 3.20 0.58
CA LEU A 138 7.62 3.36 0.59
C LEU A 138 7.17 4.15 -0.64
N ASN A 139 7.83 5.27 -0.96
CA ASN A 139 7.51 6.08 -2.15
C ASN A 139 7.76 5.33 -3.46
N ASN A 140 8.89 4.62 -3.54
CA ASN A 140 9.19 3.77 -4.69
C ASN A 140 8.11 2.68 -4.83
N ALA A 141 7.71 2.06 -3.73
CA ALA A 141 6.72 1.00 -3.79
C ALA A 141 5.33 1.46 -4.24
N ILE A 142 4.89 2.65 -3.80
CA ILE A 142 3.64 3.25 -4.31
C ILE A 142 3.75 3.48 -5.83
N THR A 143 4.87 4.02 -6.29
CA THR A 143 5.09 4.33 -7.71
C THR A 143 5.09 3.06 -8.57
N GLU A 144 5.80 2.02 -8.14
CA GLU A 144 5.83 0.74 -8.83
C GLU A 144 4.47 0.03 -8.78
N ALA A 145 3.70 0.19 -7.69
CA ALA A 145 2.35 -0.35 -7.57
C ALA A 145 1.37 0.30 -8.58
N GLU A 146 1.44 1.62 -8.76
CA GLU A 146 0.64 2.31 -9.79
C GLU A 146 1.03 1.88 -11.21
N LYS A 147 2.33 1.70 -11.47
CA LYS A 147 2.80 1.16 -12.75
C LYS A 147 2.26 -0.24 -12.98
N LEU A 148 2.24 -1.09 -11.95
CA LEU A 148 1.73 -2.45 -12.04
C LEU A 148 0.24 -2.48 -12.43
N VAL A 149 -0.59 -1.67 -11.77
CA VAL A 149 -2.03 -1.60 -12.11
C VAL A 149 -2.22 -1.10 -13.54
N LYS A 150 -1.54 -0.02 -13.94
CA LYS A 150 -1.61 0.51 -15.32
C LYS A 150 -1.14 -0.50 -16.35
N ALA A 151 -0.11 -1.27 -16.04
CA ALA A 151 0.44 -2.27 -16.92
C ALA A 151 -0.56 -3.38 -17.23
N VAL A 152 -1.36 -3.81 -16.24
CA VAL A 152 -2.32 -4.91 -16.43
C VAL A 152 -3.75 -4.43 -16.73
N GLU A 153 -3.99 -3.13 -16.83
CA GLU A 153 -5.28 -2.58 -17.25
C GLU A 153 -5.82 -3.17 -18.57
N PRO A 154 -5.01 -3.36 -19.63
CA PRO A 154 -5.47 -3.99 -20.87
C PRO A 154 -5.45 -5.53 -20.81
N GLY A 155 -5.02 -6.11 -19.69
CA GLY A 155 -4.89 -7.56 -19.51
C GLY A 155 -6.21 -8.27 -19.19
N ALA A 156 -6.13 -9.59 -19.04
CA ALA A 156 -7.27 -10.42 -18.67
C ALA A 156 -7.86 -10.03 -17.30
N THR A 157 -9.19 -10.14 -17.15
CA THR A 157 -9.90 -9.75 -15.91
C THR A 157 -9.34 -10.40 -14.65
N GLN A 158 -8.89 -11.66 -14.74
CA GLN A 158 -8.29 -12.38 -13.62
C GLN A 158 -6.95 -11.78 -13.21
N LEU A 159 -6.01 -11.62 -14.15
CA LEU A 159 -4.72 -10.95 -13.91
C LEU A 159 -4.91 -9.56 -13.31
N LYS A 160 -5.84 -8.78 -13.87
CA LYS A 160 -6.18 -7.45 -13.34
C LYS A 160 -6.65 -7.52 -11.90
N THR A 161 -7.53 -8.46 -11.57
CA THR A 161 -8.05 -8.64 -10.21
C THR A 161 -6.93 -9.04 -9.24
N ASP A 162 -6.11 -10.01 -9.62
CA ASP A 162 -5.04 -10.53 -8.76
C ASP A 162 -3.97 -9.45 -8.50
N VAL A 163 -3.53 -8.75 -9.54
CA VAL A 163 -2.63 -7.59 -9.42
C VAL A 163 -3.24 -6.49 -8.55
N THR A 164 -4.52 -6.15 -8.78
CA THR A 164 -5.18 -5.08 -8.03
C THR A 164 -5.28 -5.44 -6.54
N ASN A 165 -5.55 -6.69 -6.21
CA ASN A 165 -5.54 -7.18 -4.84
C ASN A 165 -4.15 -7.11 -4.20
N THR A 166 -3.11 -7.54 -4.93
CA THR A 166 -1.71 -7.45 -4.48
C THR A 166 -1.31 -6.00 -4.21
N VAL A 167 -1.63 -5.09 -5.14
CA VAL A 167 -1.36 -3.65 -5.01
C VAL A 167 -2.11 -3.05 -3.84
N LYS A 168 -3.40 -3.35 -3.71
CA LYS A 168 -4.19 -2.89 -2.56
C LYS A 168 -3.54 -3.35 -1.26
N GLY A 169 -3.17 -4.62 -1.15
CA GLY A 169 -2.52 -5.16 0.03
C GLY A 169 -1.15 -4.52 0.33
N LEU A 170 -0.40 -4.13 -0.70
CA LEU A 170 0.84 -3.37 -0.56
C LEU A 170 0.58 -1.96 -0.04
N LEU A 171 -0.35 -1.22 -0.67
CA LEU A 171 -0.67 0.16 -0.29
C LEU A 171 -1.30 0.22 1.12
N ASP A 172 -2.16 -0.73 1.48
CA ASP A 172 -2.70 -0.86 2.83
C ASP A 172 -1.57 -1.05 3.85
N GLN A 173 -0.58 -1.90 3.55
CA GLN A 173 0.59 -2.08 4.41
C GLN A 173 1.42 -0.80 4.52
N ILE A 174 1.61 -0.06 3.41
CA ILE A 174 2.35 1.21 3.41
C ILE A 174 1.65 2.22 4.33
N VAL A 175 0.32 2.32 4.23
CA VAL A 175 -0.49 3.17 5.11
C VAL A 175 -0.35 2.73 6.57
N GLU A 176 -0.41 1.43 6.86
CA GLU A 176 -0.27 0.87 8.20
C GLU A 176 1.12 1.15 8.81
N VAL A 177 2.19 0.82 8.08
CA VAL A 177 3.59 1.06 8.46
C VAL A 177 3.82 2.54 8.76
N SER A 178 3.31 3.41 7.90
CA SER A 178 3.44 4.86 8.07
C SER A 178 2.63 5.37 9.28
N LYS A 179 1.39 4.88 9.49
CA LYS A 179 0.58 5.23 10.66
C LYS A 179 1.22 4.76 11.97
N ASN A 180 1.74 3.53 12.00
CA ASN A 180 2.43 2.99 13.18
C ASN A 180 3.67 3.82 13.50
N LEU A 181 4.46 4.16 12.49
CA LEU A 181 5.63 5.01 12.67
C LEU A 181 5.25 6.39 13.19
N LYS A 182 4.19 7.02 12.64
CA LYS A 182 3.66 8.29 13.16
C LYS A 182 3.25 8.18 14.62
N HIS A 183 2.48 7.16 14.96
CA HIS A 183 2.00 6.94 16.33
C HIS A 183 3.17 6.79 17.32
N ASP A 184 4.19 6.03 16.96
CA ASP A 184 5.35 5.81 17.83
C ASP A 184 6.22 7.06 17.99
N LEU A 185 6.25 7.92 16.97
CA LEU A 185 6.88 9.23 17.03
C LEU A 185 6.10 10.19 17.92
N ASP A 186 4.80 10.35 17.68
CA ASP A 186 3.92 11.23 18.48
C ASP A 186 3.96 10.82 19.96
N LYS A 187 3.96 9.52 20.26
CA LYS A 187 4.13 8.98 21.62
C LYS A 187 5.49 9.27 22.23
N SER A 188 6.56 9.24 21.43
CA SER A 188 7.92 9.53 21.90
C SER A 188 8.14 11.02 22.13
N LEU A 189 7.52 11.88 21.31
CA LEU A 189 7.53 13.34 21.46
C LEU A 189 6.73 13.80 22.68
N ALA A 190 5.58 13.19 22.95
CA ALA A 190 4.75 13.51 24.13
C ALA A 190 5.36 13.09 25.48
N LYS A 191 6.47 12.33 25.46
CA LYS A 191 7.21 11.90 26.65
C LYS A 191 8.47 12.74 26.94
N GLN A 192 8.83 13.65 26.05
CA GLN A 192 9.87 14.67 26.30
C GLN A 192 9.25 15.88 27.01
#